data_AF-A0A7V9BJN6-F1
#
_entry.id   AF-A0A7V9BJN6-F1
#
_cell.length_a   1.000
_cell.length_b   1.000
_cell.length_c   1.000
_cell.angle_alpha   90.00
_cell.angle_beta   90.00
_cell.angle_gamma   90.00
#
_symmetry.space_group_name_H-M   'P 1'
#
loop_
_entity.id
_entity.type
_entity.pdbx_description
1 polymer ?
#
loop_
_entity_poly.entity_id
_entity_poly.type
_entity_poly.pdbx_seq_one_letter_code
_entity_poly.pdbx_strand_id
1 'polypeptide(L)'
;FERVLTHEFTHALIRTIAPRGVPVWLNEGLAMMFDGTDVEAKAAQLRGVEERLPLTRLEGSFERLDTASATMAYSMSGVAANLLVREIGAPSVVSILTDIGRGMAFPEAFERHANITYAEFQRKLASN
;
A
#
# COMPACT_ATOMS: atom_id res chain seq x y z
N PHE A 1 -18.16 7.64 -10.73
CA PHE A 1 -18.58 6.23 -10.84
C PHE A 1 -17.40 5.36 -11.25
N GLU A 2 -16.74 5.65 -12.37
CA GLU A 2 -15.58 4.88 -12.88
C GLU A 2 -14.48 4.69 -11.84
N ARG A 3 -14.08 5.76 -11.12
CA ARG A 3 -13.11 5.68 -10.03
C ARG A 3 -13.44 4.58 -9.00
N VAL A 4 -14.64 4.62 -8.43
CA VAL A 4 -15.05 3.64 -7.40
C VAL A 4 -15.07 2.22 -7.98
N LEU A 5 -15.53 2.06 -9.22
CA LEU A 5 -15.53 0.76 -9.89
C LEU A 5 -14.10 0.22 -10.08
N THR A 6 -13.17 1.06 -10.53
CA THR A 6 -11.76 0.68 -10.70
C THR A 6 -11.15 0.30 -9.36
N HIS A 7 -11.45 1.05 -8.30
CA HIS A 7 -11.00 0.78 -6.93
C HIS A 7 -11.43 -0.63 -6.45
N GLU A 8 -12.73 -0.91 -6.49
CA GLU A 8 -13.28 -2.21 -6.08
C GLU A 8 -12.79 -3.36 -6.98
N PHE A 9 -12.62 -3.09 -8.28
CA PHE A 9 -12.09 -4.07 -9.22
C PHE A 9 -10.63 -4.42 -8.90
N THR A 10 -9.81 -3.44 -8.52
CA THR A 10 -8.44 -3.68 -8.06
C THR A 10 -8.42 -4.61 -6.83
N HIS A 11 -9.28 -4.38 -5.84
CA HIS A 11 -9.40 -5.30 -4.70
C HIS A 11 -9.77 -6.71 -5.13
N ALA A 12 -10.71 -6.87 -6.05
CA ALA A 12 -11.12 -8.17 -6.56
C ALA A 12 -9.97 -8.90 -7.27
N LEU A 13 -9.17 -8.18 -8.07
CA LEU A 13 -7.98 -8.75 -8.74
C LEU A 13 -6.91 -9.16 -7.73
N ILE A 14 -6.58 -8.30 -6.77
CA ILE A 14 -5.61 -8.61 -5.71
C ILE A 14 -6.06 -9.85 -4.95
N ARG A 15 -7.33 -9.95 -4.58
CA ARG A 15 -7.89 -11.10 -3.87
C ARG A 15 -7.89 -12.39 -4.69
N THR A 16 -7.96 -12.28 -6.02
CA THR A 16 -7.84 -13.43 -6.93
C THR A 16 -6.41 -13.99 -6.94
N ILE A 17 -5.40 -13.12 -6.84
CA ILE A 17 -3.98 -13.52 -6.80
C ILE A 17 -3.58 -13.99 -5.40
N ALA A 18 -3.94 -13.20 -4.38
CA ALA A 18 -3.56 -13.37 -2.99
C ALA A 18 -4.80 -13.25 -2.09
N PRO A 19 -5.48 -14.37 -1.78
CA PRO A 19 -6.77 -14.33 -1.08
C PRO A 19 -6.67 -13.87 0.38
N ARG A 20 -5.48 -13.95 0.98
CA ARG A 20 -5.16 -13.57 2.37
C ARG A 20 -3.71 -13.12 2.45
N GLY A 21 -3.35 -12.41 3.53
CA GLY A 21 -1.96 -12.05 3.85
C GLY A 21 -1.43 -10.80 3.17
N VAL A 22 -2.21 -10.17 2.27
CA VAL A 22 -1.89 -8.84 1.72
C VAL A 22 -2.16 -7.79 2.81
N PRO A 23 -1.17 -6.94 3.15
CA PRO A 23 -1.39 -5.83 4.07
C PRO A 23 -2.46 -4.88 3.55
N VAL A 24 -3.32 -4.37 4.45
CA VAL A 24 -4.40 -3.44 4.06
C VAL A 24 -3.84 -2.21 3.35
N TRP A 25 -2.75 -1.60 3.83
CA TRP A 25 -2.14 -0.45 3.16
C TRP A 25 -1.74 -0.72 1.70
N LEU A 26 -1.28 -1.93 1.39
CA LEU A 26 -0.87 -2.28 0.03
C LEU A 26 -2.10 -2.48 -0.86
N ASN A 27 -3.14 -3.13 -0.32
CA ASN A 27 -4.39 -3.34 -1.03
C ASN A 27 -5.09 -2.01 -1.38
N GLU A 28 -5.24 -1.13 -0.39
CA GLU A 28 -5.83 0.21 -0.55
C GLU A 28 -4.96 1.10 -1.43
N GLY A 29 -3.64 1.08 -1.22
CA GLY A 29 -2.71 1.91 -1.97
C GLY A 29 -2.71 1.57 -3.46
N LEU A 30 -2.69 0.29 -3.82
CA LEU A 30 -2.79 -0.13 -5.22
C LEU A 30 -4.15 0.26 -5.83
N ALA A 31 -5.25 0.10 -5.09
CA ALA A 31 -6.57 0.53 -5.54
C ALA A 31 -6.62 2.05 -5.81
N MET A 32 -6.04 2.87 -4.93
CA MET A 32 -5.92 4.32 -5.12
C MET A 32 -5.02 4.70 -6.31
N MET A 33 -3.95 3.95 -6.57
CA MET A 33 -3.11 4.21 -7.74
C MET A 33 -3.87 3.99 -9.05
N PHE A 34 -4.63 2.90 -9.15
CA PHE A 34 -5.36 2.56 -10.37
C PHE A 34 -6.65 3.35 -10.55
N ASP A 35 -7.28 3.79 -9.45
CA ASP A 35 -8.52 4.58 -9.50
C ASP A 35 -8.31 6.05 -9.94
N GLY A 36 -7.06 6.44 -10.18
CA GLY A 36 -6.68 7.79 -10.60
C GLY A 36 -6.60 8.79 -9.44
N THR A 37 -6.43 8.33 -8.20
CA THR A 37 -6.16 9.23 -7.07
C THR A 37 -4.88 10.02 -7.30
N ASP A 38 -4.96 11.33 -7.08
CA ASP A 38 -3.82 12.24 -7.07
C ASP A 38 -2.92 11.94 -5.85
N VAL A 39 -1.87 11.16 -6.07
CA VAL A 39 -0.93 10.73 -5.02
C VAL A 39 -0.07 11.90 -4.55
N GLU A 40 0.24 12.85 -5.42
CA GLU A 40 0.98 14.05 -5.11
C GLU A 40 0.21 14.95 -4.13
N ALA A 41 -1.09 15.10 -4.32
CA ALA A 41 -1.97 15.78 -3.36
C ALA A 41 -2.03 15.01 -2.03
N LYS A 42 -2.03 13.67 -2.04
CA LYS A 42 -1.96 12.84 -0.83
C LYS A 42 -0.63 13.01 -0.10
N ALA A 43 0.49 13.04 -0.82
CA ALA A 43 1.80 13.34 -0.26
C ALA A 43 1.85 14.74 0.35
N ALA A 44 1.23 15.74 -0.31
CA ALA A 44 1.13 17.09 0.22
C ALA A 44 0.38 17.16 1.56
N GLN A 45 -0.70 16.39 1.70
CA GLN A 45 -1.46 16.28 2.96
C GLN A 45 -0.61 15.70 4.10
N LEU A 46 0.38 14.85 3.79
CA LEU A 46 1.26 14.22 4.79
C LEU A 46 2.47 15.07 5.20
N ARG A 47 2.77 16.18 4.49
CA ARG A 47 3.93 17.03 4.81
C ARG A 47 3.78 17.83 6.12
N GLY A 48 2.56 18.09 6.56
CA GLY A 48 2.28 18.82 7.80
C GLY A 48 1.96 17.93 9.01
N VAL A 49 2.06 16.60 8.86
CA VAL A 49 1.76 15.65 9.93
C VAL A 49 3.06 15.27 10.63
N GLU A 50 3.21 15.69 11.90
CA GLU A 50 4.42 15.44 12.69
C GLU A 50 4.63 13.95 13.00
N GLU A 51 3.55 13.19 13.21
CA GLU A 51 3.62 11.76 13.52
C GLU A 51 2.85 10.94 12.49
N ARG A 52 3.59 10.33 11.55
CA ARG A 52 3.04 9.40 10.56
C ARG A 52 2.95 8.00 11.17
N LEU A 53 1.81 7.32 10.99
CA LEU A 53 1.69 5.92 11.39
C LEU A 53 2.67 5.04 10.59
N PRO A 54 3.46 4.16 11.25
CA PRO A 54 4.31 3.22 10.52
C PRO A 54 3.42 2.23 9.75
N LEU A 55 3.87 1.77 8.59
CA LEU A 55 3.07 0.89 7.73
C LEU A 55 2.69 -0.42 8.42
N THR A 56 3.49 -0.88 9.38
CA THR A 56 3.17 -2.05 10.24
C THR A 56 1.85 -1.87 11.01
N ARG A 57 1.46 -0.63 11.34
CA ARG A 57 0.17 -0.32 11.97
C ARG A 57 -0.98 -0.26 10.97
N LEU A 58 -0.68 -0.25 9.67
CA LEU A 58 -1.63 -0.18 8.56
C LEU A 58 -1.75 -1.53 7.81
N GLU A 59 -1.21 -2.61 8.37
CA GLU A 59 -1.37 -3.96 7.79
C GLU A 59 -2.75 -4.56 8.11
N GLY A 60 -3.40 -4.10 9.19
CA GLY A 60 -4.73 -4.52 9.64
C GLY A 60 -5.87 -3.57 9.25
N SER A 61 -7.10 -3.88 9.71
CA SER A 61 -8.32 -3.13 9.37
C SER A 61 -8.26 -1.66 9.78
N PHE A 62 -8.78 -0.78 8.91
CA PHE A 62 -8.95 0.64 9.17
C PHE A 62 -10.29 0.99 9.85
N GLU A 63 -11.21 0.03 10.02
CA GLU A 63 -12.59 0.28 10.49
C GLU A 63 -12.67 0.89 11.89
N ARG A 64 -11.65 0.68 12.72
CA ARG A 64 -11.59 1.16 14.11
C ARG A 64 -10.89 2.52 14.23
N LEU A 65 -10.38 3.08 13.14
CA LEU A 65 -9.75 4.38 13.13
C LEU A 65 -10.81 5.49 13.18
N ASP A 66 -10.49 6.58 13.87
CA ASP A 66 -11.27 7.81 13.72
C ASP A 66 -11.09 8.40 12.31
N THR A 67 -11.93 9.37 11.95
CA THR A 67 -11.92 9.95 10.60
C THR A 67 -10.57 10.54 10.21
N ALA A 68 -9.86 11.17 11.15
CA ALA A 68 -8.56 11.77 10.88
C ALA A 68 -7.50 10.70 10.61
N SER A 69 -7.46 9.66 11.45
CA SER A 69 -6.53 8.54 11.34
C SER A 69 -6.82 7.71 10.09
N ALA A 70 -8.08 7.48 9.75
CA ALA A 70 -8.47 6.80 8.52
C ALA A 70 -8.03 7.60 7.29
N THR A 71 -8.26 8.92 7.27
CA THR A 71 -7.80 9.80 6.19
C THR A 71 -6.28 9.71 6.01
N MET A 72 -5.53 9.74 7.12
CA MET A 72 -4.09 9.57 7.10
C MET A 72 -3.68 8.17 6.60
N ALA A 73 -4.35 7.11 7.05
CA ALA A 73 -4.07 5.74 6.63
C ALA A 73 -4.23 5.55 5.12
N TYR A 74 -5.31 6.06 4.52
CA TYR A 74 -5.49 6.04 3.06
C TYR A 74 -4.43 6.87 2.33
N SER A 75 -4.12 8.08 2.81
CA SER A 75 -3.05 8.90 2.21
C SER A 75 -1.68 8.21 2.27
N MET A 76 -1.33 7.62 3.41
CA MET A 76 -0.10 6.84 3.58
C MET A 76 -0.08 5.63 2.64
N SER A 77 -1.21 4.93 2.50
CA SER A 77 -1.35 3.75 1.63
C SER A 77 -1.08 4.11 0.17
N GLY A 78 -1.73 5.15 -0.36
CA GLY A 78 -1.52 5.60 -1.74
C GLY A 78 -0.08 6.04 -2.02
N VAL A 79 0.51 6.82 -1.11
CA VAL A 79 1.91 7.29 -1.25
C VAL A 79 2.89 6.12 -1.17
N ALA A 80 2.69 5.19 -0.24
CA ALA A 80 3.53 4.01 -0.09
C ALA A 80 3.44 3.09 -1.31
N ALA A 81 2.24 2.79 -1.80
CA ALA A 81 2.08 1.95 -2.99
C ALA A 81 2.71 2.59 -4.23
N ASN A 82 2.53 3.90 -4.42
CA ASN A 82 3.16 4.63 -5.52
C ASN A 82 4.70 4.58 -5.43
N LEU A 83 5.26 4.82 -4.25
CA LEU A 83 6.70 4.71 -4.03
C LEU A 83 7.18 3.28 -4.33
N LEU A 84 6.48 2.26 -3.84
CA LEU A 84 6.84 0.87 -4.07
C LEU A 84 6.88 0.54 -5.56
N VAL A 85 5.79 0.83 -6.28
CA VAL A 85 5.71 0.57 -7.73
C VAL A 85 6.78 1.34 -8.49
N ARG A 86 7.11 2.57 -8.09
CA ARG A 86 8.20 3.35 -8.71
C ARG A 86 9.58 2.75 -8.47
N GLU A 87 9.83 2.19 -7.29
CA GLU A 87 11.15 1.64 -6.92
C GLU A 87 11.39 0.25 -7.54
N ILE A 88 10.38 -0.62 -7.53
CA ILE A 88 10.57 -2.04 -7.88
C ILE A 88 9.82 -2.45 -9.16
N GLY A 89 8.97 -1.59 -9.69
CA GLY A 89 8.14 -1.84 -10.87
C GLY A 89 6.90 -2.70 -10.57
N ALA A 90 5.85 -2.50 -11.38
CA ALA A 90 4.61 -3.27 -11.29
C ALA A 90 4.80 -4.81 -11.39
N PRO A 91 5.68 -5.36 -12.26
CA PRO A 91 5.90 -6.80 -12.32
C PRO A 91 6.40 -7.40 -11.00
N SER A 92 7.29 -6.70 -10.29
CA SER A 92 7.80 -7.15 -8.99
C SER A 92 6.72 -7.11 -7.91
N VAL A 93 5.83 -6.11 -7.94
CA VAL A 93 4.65 -6.07 -7.04
C VAL A 93 3.72 -7.26 -7.31
N VAL A 94 3.49 -7.62 -8.58
CA VAL A 94 2.72 -8.83 -8.92
C VAL A 94 3.42 -10.09 -8.41
N SER A 95 4.75 -10.17 -8.47
CA SER A 95 5.51 -11.29 -7.89
C SER A 95 5.36 -11.36 -6.37
N ILE A 96 5.38 -10.22 -5.67
CA ILE A 96 5.09 -10.14 -4.22
C ILE A 96 3.70 -10.70 -3.93
N LEU A 97 2.65 -10.23 -4.63
CA LEU A 97 1.29 -10.74 -4.46
C LEU A 97 1.20 -12.24 -4.75
N THR A 98 1.89 -12.72 -5.79
CA THR A 98 1.91 -14.14 -6.15
C THR A 98 2.54 -14.99 -5.06
N ASP A 99 3.64 -14.55 -4.46
CA ASP A 99 4.30 -15.27 -3.37
C ASP A 99 3.45 -15.28 -2.09
N ILE A 100 2.77 -14.17 -1.78
CA ILE A 100 1.76 -14.13 -0.69
C ILE A 100 0.63 -15.11 -0.97
N GLY A 101 0.13 -15.17 -2.21
CA GLY A 101 -0.90 -16.12 -2.63
C GLY A 101 -0.47 -17.59 -2.48
N ARG A 102 0.83 -17.87 -2.52
CA ARG A 102 1.44 -19.18 -2.27
C ARG A 102 1.72 -19.46 -0.78
N GLY A 103 1.39 -18.52 0.11
CA GLY A 103 1.51 -18.67 1.56
C GLY A 103 2.78 -18.07 2.16
N MET A 104 3.59 -17.35 1.38
CA MET A 104 4.75 -16.61 1.92
C MET A 104 4.28 -15.43 2.79
N ALA A 105 4.99 -15.19 3.90
CA ALA A 105 4.70 -14.01 4.73
C ALA A 105 5.05 -12.73 3.95
N PHE A 106 4.25 -11.66 4.12
CA PHE A 106 4.44 -10.42 3.38
C PHE A 106 5.87 -9.84 3.47
N PRO A 107 6.50 -9.71 4.65
CA PRO A 107 7.87 -9.19 4.73
C PRO A 107 8.87 -10.02 3.92
N GLU A 108 8.76 -11.35 3.95
CA GLU A 108 9.63 -12.24 3.18
C GLU A 108 9.43 -12.07 1.67
N ALA A 109 8.16 -12.01 1.23
CA ALA A 109 7.82 -11.78 -0.18
C ALA A 109 8.33 -10.41 -0.65
N PHE A 110 8.15 -9.37 0.18
CA PHE A 110 8.63 -8.03 -0.11
C PHE A 110 10.15 -8.02 -0.33
N GLU A 111 10.92 -8.54 0.61
CA GLU A 111 12.38 -8.47 0.60
C GLU A 111 12.99 -9.27 -0.55
N ARG A 112 12.35 -10.37 -0.94
CA ARG A 112 12.73 -11.17 -2.11
C ARG A 112 12.71 -10.38 -3.42
N HIS A 113 11.81 -9.40 -3.56
CA HIS A 113 11.59 -8.67 -4.82
C HIS A 113 11.99 -7.19 -4.75
N ALA A 114 12.14 -6.60 -3.56
CA ALA A 114 12.39 -5.18 -3.38
C ALA A 114 13.87 -4.78 -3.23
N ASN A 115 14.79 -5.75 -3.10
CA ASN A 115 16.22 -5.53 -2.84
C ASN A 115 16.55 -4.67 -1.59
N ILE A 116 15.55 -4.35 -0.78
CA ILE A 116 15.66 -3.63 0.50
C ILE A 116 14.75 -4.31 1.51
N THR A 117 15.08 -4.17 2.79
CA THR A 117 14.24 -4.66 3.87
C THR A 117 12.92 -3.88 3.95
N TYR A 118 11.87 -4.49 4.50
CA TYR A 118 10.62 -3.77 4.74
C TYR A 118 10.80 -2.59 5.72
N ALA A 119 11.73 -2.70 6.66
CA ALA A 119 12.10 -1.62 7.57
C ALA A 119 12.81 -0.46 6.85
N GLU A 120 13.69 -0.74 5.88
CA GLU A 120 14.33 0.29 5.05
C GLU A 120 13.34 1.03 4.18
N PHE A 121 12.38 0.31 3.59
CA PHE A 121 11.31 0.92 2.83
C PHE A 121 10.48 1.91 3.67
N GLN A 122 10.14 1.54 4.90
CA GLN A 122 9.44 2.45 5.82
C GLN A 122 10.26 3.69 6.17
N ARG A 123 11.58 3.56 6.36
CA ARG A 123 12.46 4.71 6.56
C ARG A 123 12.52 5.62 5.34
N LYS A 124 12.63 5.06 4.13
CA LYS A 124 12.56 5.85 2.88
C LYS A 124 11.25 6.62 2.76
N LEU A 125 10.13 5.99 3.10
CA LEU A 125 8.80 6.63 3.06
C LEU A 125 8.69 7.79 4.06
N ALA A 126 9.27 7.67 5.26
CA ALA A 126 9.26 8.74 6.26
C ALA A 126 10.08 9.97 5.82
N SER A 127 11.09 9.76 4.97
CA SER A 127 11.97 10.82 4.45
C SER A 127 11.44 11.52 3.17
N ASN A 128 10.30 11.08 2.63
CA ASN A 128 9.62 11.66 1.46
C ASN A 128 8.50 12.62 1.86
#